data_AF-A2AFM5-F1
#
_entry.id   AF-A2AFM5-F1
#
_cell.length_a   1.000
_cell.length_b   1.000
_cell.length_c   1.000
_cell.angle_alpha   90.00
_cell.angle_beta   90.00
_cell.angle_gamma   90.00
#
_symmetry.space_group_name_H-M   'P 1'
#
loop_
_entity.id
_entity.type
_entity.pdbx_description
1 polymer ?
#
loop_
_entity_poly.entity_id
_entity_poly.type
_entity_poly.pdbx_seq_one_letter_code
_entity_poly.pdbx_strand_id
1 'polypeptide(L)'
;MLRVVSWNINGIRSPLQGLACQEPSSCPTALRRVLDELDADIVCLQETKVTRDVLTEPLAIVEGYNSYFSFSRSRSGYSGVATFCKDSATPVAAEEGLSGVFATLNGDIGCYGNMDEFTQEELRVLDSEGRALLTQHKIRTLEGKEKTLTLINVYCPHADPGKPERLTFKMRFYRLLQMRAEALLAAGSHVIILGDLNTAHRPIDHCDASSLVRFPLNHRPQFCSVHPASQNWEFGTRGSLFYGKK
;
A
#
# COMPACT_ATOMS: atom_id res chain seq x y z
N MET A 1 5.83 16.28 -13.43
CA MET A 1 6.33 14.92 -13.14
C MET A 1 5.46 14.36 -12.04
N LEU A 2 4.93 13.14 -12.18
CA LEU A 2 4.05 12.54 -11.18
C LEU A 2 4.82 12.19 -9.91
N ARG A 3 4.33 12.59 -8.73
CA ARG A 3 4.91 12.29 -7.42
C ARG A 3 4.00 11.37 -6.62
N VAL A 4 4.55 10.23 -6.21
CA VAL A 4 3.84 9.23 -5.39
C VAL A 4 4.57 9.05 -4.07
N VAL A 5 3.82 9.09 -2.97
CA VAL A 5 4.34 8.89 -1.61
C VAL A 5 3.72 7.64 -1.00
N SER A 6 4.52 6.89 -0.26
CA SER A 6 4.08 5.74 0.55
C SER A 6 4.45 5.98 2.00
N TRP A 7 3.51 5.80 2.92
CA TRP A 7 3.76 5.98 4.35
C TRP A 7 2.89 5.07 5.22
N ASN A 8 3.52 4.20 6.01
CA ASN A 8 2.85 3.57 7.14
C ASN A 8 2.69 4.62 8.26
N ILE A 9 1.45 5.08 8.44
CA ILE A 9 1.10 6.21 9.31
C ILE A 9 0.84 5.78 10.77
N ASN A 10 0.79 4.46 11.04
CA ASN A 10 0.52 3.91 12.37
C ASN A 10 -0.72 4.55 13.05
N GLY A 11 -1.82 4.60 12.30
CA GLY A 11 -3.09 5.19 12.70
C GLY A 11 -3.26 6.61 12.17
N ILE A 12 -4.20 6.82 11.26
CA ILE A 12 -4.42 8.12 10.58
C ILE A 12 -4.84 9.24 11.54
N ARG A 13 -5.37 8.89 12.72
CA ARG A 13 -5.73 9.84 13.78
C ARG A 13 -4.54 10.24 14.66
N SER A 14 -3.46 9.46 14.69
CA SER A 14 -2.32 9.70 15.59
C SER A 14 -1.52 10.96 15.21
N PRO A 15 -1.19 11.20 13.93
CA PRO A 15 -0.55 12.47 13.52
C PRO A 15 -1.43 13.69 13.75
N LEU A 16 -2.76 13.53 13.68
CA LEU A 16 -3.70 14.61 13.96
C LEU A 16 -3.65 15.03 15.44
N GLN A 17 -3.42 14.09 16.36
CA GLN A 17 -3.30 14.40 17.79
C GLN A 17 -2.01 15.17 18.13
N GLY A 18 -0.90 14.89 17.44
CA GLY A 18 0.36 15.61 17.64
C GLY A 18 0.34 17.05 17.09
N LEU A 19 -0.46 17.30 16.05
CA LEU A 19 -0.69 18.63 15.49
C LEU A 19 -1.81 19.41 16.21
N ALA A 20 -2.70 18.73 16.94
CA ALA A 20 -3.84 19.29 17.67
C ALA A 20 -3.49 19.90 19.04
N CYS A 21 -2.20 20.14 19.35
CA CYS A 21 -1.81 20.95 20.52
C CYS A 21 -2.15 22.44 20.35
N GLN A 22 -2.84 22.83 19.28
CA GLN A 22 -3.43 24.14 19.07
C GLN A 22 -4.85 23.95 18.51
N GLU A 23 -5.86 24.18 19.36
CA GLU A 23 -7.30 24.24 19.08
C GLU A 23 -8.12 22.93 18.97
N PRO A 24 -9.18 22.74 19.81
CA PRO A 24 -10.00 21.51 19.88
C PRO A 24 -10.96 21.26 18.70
N SER A 25 -10.97 22.10 17.67
CA SER A 25 -11.98 22.14 16.61
C SER A 25 -11.49 21.72 15.20
N SER A 26 -10.23 21.31 15.03
CA SER A 26 -9.51 21.35 13.74
C SER A 26 -9.12 19.99 13.11
N CYS A 27 -9.86 18.91 13.39
CA CYS A 27 -9.57 17.56 12.85
C CYS A 27 -9.53 17.47 11.29
N PRO A 28 -10.42 18.12 10.52
CA PRO A 28 -10.35 18.14 9.05
C PRO A 28 -9.08 18.83 8.52
N THR A 29 -8.62 19.86 9.22
CA THR A 29 -7.49 20.71 8.81
C THR A 29 -6.16 19.97 8.95
N ALA A 30 -6.03 19.07 9.93
CA ALA A 30 -4.78 18.40 10.20
C ALA A 30 -4.42 17.35 9.13
N LEU A 31 -5.38 16.55 8.61
CA LEU A 31 -5.08 15.56 7.57
C LEU A 31 -4.75 16.25 6.25
N ARG A 32 -5.52 17.29 5.88
CA ARG A 32 -5.25 18.11 4.70
C ARG A 32 -3.84 18.72 4.75
N ARG A 33 -3.46 19.32 5.89
CA ARG A 33 -2.11 19.87 6.08
C ARG A 33 -1.02 18.84 5.86
N VAL A 34 -1.16 17.65 6.44
CA VAL A 34 -0.20 16.56 6.26
C VAL A 34 -0.10 16.15 4.78
N LEU A 35 -1.23 15.99 4.09
CA LEU A 35 -1.24 15.65 2.66
C LEU A 35 -0.60 16.75 1.80
N ASP A 36 -0.87 18.01 2.11
CA ASP A 36 -0.30 19.18 1.42
C ASP A 36 1.21 19.29 1.66
N GLU A 37 1.69 19.04 2.88
CA GLU A 37 3.11 19.05 3.24
C GLU A 37 3.91 17.92 2.56
N LEU A 38 3.30 16.77 2.32
CA LEU A 38 3.93 15.69 1.55
C LEU A 38 4.16 16.07 0.08
N ASP A 39 3.42 17.06 -0.42
CA ASP A 39 3.55 17.64 -1.76
C ASP A 39 3.60 16.55 -2.86
N ALA A 40 2.65 15.61 -2.81
CA ALA A 40 2.54 14.51 -3.75
C ALA A 40 1.23 14.57 -4.54
N ASP A 41 1.21 13.98 -5.72
CA ASP A 41 -0.01 13.83 -6.51
C ASP A 41 -0.85 12.65 -5.98
N ILE A 42 -0.17 11.60 -5.50
CA ILE A 42 -0.78 10.41 -4.94
C ILE A 42 -0.08 10.05 -3.63
N VAL A 43 -0.84 9.91 -2.55
CA VAL A 43 -0.36 9.52 -1.22
C VAL A 43 -1.02 8.20 -0.82
N CYS A 44 -0.21 7.17 -0.61
CA CYS A 44 -0.63 5.84 -0.18
C CYS A 44 -0.27 5.64 1.29
N LEU A 45 -1.28 5.58 2.14
CA LEU A 45 -1.15 5.34 3.58
C LEU A 45 -1.40 3.86 3.92
N GLN A 46 -0.60 3.33 4.83
CA GLN A 46 -0.76 2.00 5.43
C GLN A 46 -1.01 2.10 6.93
N GLU A 47 -1.63 1.05 7.49
CA GLU A 47 -1.96 0.98 8.91
C GLU A 47 -2.84 2.15 9.36
N THR A 48 -3.88 2.48 8.58
CA THR A 48 -4.76 3.61 8.88
C THR A 48 -5.51 3.45 10.20
N LYS A 49 -5.73 2.21 10.65
CA LYS A 49 -6.49 1.84 11.86
C LYS A 49 -7.90 2.43 11.88
N VAL A 50 -8.48 2.62 10.70
CA VAL A 50 -9.87 3.07 10.54
C VAL A 50 -10.67 1.94 9.94
N THR A 51 -11.88 1.75 10.45
CA THR A 51 -12.90 0.87 9.90
C THR A 51 -14.12 1.68 9.49
N ARG A 52 -15.01 1.08 8.69
CA ARG A 52 -16.13 1.78 8.06
C ARG A 52 -17.08 2.43 9.07
N ASP A 53 -17.28 1.79 10.21
CA ASP A 53 -18.13 2.24 11.33
C ASP A 53 -17.59 3.48 12.04
N VAL A 54 -16.27 3.72 11.98
CA VAL A 54 -15.63 4.87 12.63
C VAL A 54 -15.07 5.89 11.62
N LEU A 55 -15.28 5.68 10.32
CA LEU A 55 -14.86 6.62 9.29
C LEU A 55 -15.76 7.87 9.36
N THR A 56 -15.14 9.01 9.66
CA THR A 56 -15.83 10.30 9.69
C THR A 56 -15.62 11.03 8.37
N GLU A 57 -16.58 11.83 7.94
CA GLU A 57 -16.50 12.63 6.72
C GLU A 57 -15.16 13.41 6.58
N PRO A 58 -14.63 14.09 7.62
CA PRO A 58 -13.34 14.79 7.52
C PRO A 58 -12.10 13.91 7.24
N LEU A 59 -12.19 12.61 7.52
CA LEU A 59 -11.12 11.65 7.24
C LEU A 59 -11.26 11.01 5.86
N ALA A 60 -12.49 10.98 5.33
CA ALA A 60 -12.79 10.43 4.02
C ALA A 60 -12.72 11.51 2.93
N ILE A 61 -13.29 12.67 3.17
CA ILE A 61 -13.42 13.75 2.20
C ILE A 61 -12.46 14.86 2.60
N VAL A 62 -11.31 14.88 1.90
CA VAL A 62 -10.32 15.94 2.05
C VAL A 62 -10.36 16.81 0.81
N GLU A 63 -10.60 18.11 0.99
CA GLU A 63 -10.69 19.07 -0.11
C GLU A 63 -9.46 18.98 -1.04
N GLY A 64 -9.70 18.87 -2.34
CA GLY A 64 -8.65 18.74 -3.38
C GLY A 64 -8.09 17.33 -3.56
N TYR A 65 -8.58 16.35 -2.78
CA TYR A 65 -8.19 14.94 -2.89
C TYR A 65 -9.40 14.03 -3.00
N ASN A 66 -9.27 13.04 -3.90
CA ASN A 66 -10.13 11.89 -4.00
C ASN A 66 -9.52 10.76 -3.17
N SER A 67 -10.29 10.13 -2.29
CA SER A 67 -9.77 9.10 -1.40
C SER A 67 -10.42 7.74 -1.65
N TYR A 68 -9.62 6.70 -1.46
CA TYR A 68 -10.00 5.31 -1.63
C TYR A 68 -9.50 4.54 -0.43
N PHE A 69 -10.30 3.61 0.09
CA PHE A 69 -9.99 2.89 1.31
C PHE A 69 -10.24 1.40 1.15
N SER A 70 -9.39 0.59 1.77
CA SER A 70 -9.70 -0.80 2.08
C SER A 70 -9.68 -0.97 3.61
N PHE A 71 -10.80 -1.46 4.15
CA PHE A 71 -11.02 -1.59 5.58
C PHE A 71 -10.85 -3.03 6.04
N SER A 72 -10.27 -3.21 7.22
CA SER A 72 -10.33 -4.50 7.95
C SER A 72 -11.78 -4.83 8.29
N ARG A 73 -12.20 -6.05 7.96
CA ARG A 73 -13.54 -6.57 8.23
C ARG A 73 -13.62 -7.41 9.50
N SER A 74 -12.49 -7.94 9.94
CA SER A 74 -12.41 -8.87 11.08
C SER A 74 -12.20 -8.18 12.42
N ARG A 75 -11.56 -7.00 12.43
CA ARG A 75 -11.19 -6.30 13.67
C ARG A 75 -11.22 -4.79 13.50
N SER A 76 -11.92 -4.10 14.42
CA SER A 76 -11.95 -2.64 14.51
C SER A 76 -10.58 -2.08 14.96
N GLY A 77 -10.19 -0.92 14.43
CA GLY A 77 -8.90 -0.28 14.73
C GLY A 77 -7.66 -1.06 14.28
N TYR A 78 -7.81 -2.01 13.36
CA TYR A 78 -6.75 -2.89 12.87
C TYR A 78 -6.48 -2.68 11.39
N SER A 79 -5.19 -2.73 11.00
CA SER A 79 -4.77 -2.69 9.59
C SER A 79 -5.34 -1.47 8.85
N GLY A 80 -5.77 -1.65 7.61
CA GLY A 80 -6.36 -0.63 6.76
C GLY A 80 -5.33 0.08 5.90
N VAL A 81 -5.68 0.30 4.64
CA VAL A 81 -4.91 1.09 3.69
C VAL A 81 -5.80 2.15 3.05
N ALA A 82 -5.21 3.29 2.72
CA ALA A 82 -5.90 4.38 2.03
C ALA A 82 -5.00 4.99 0.95
N THR A 83 -5.60 5.40 -0.15
CA THR A 83 -4.91 6.13 -1.22
C THR A 83 -5.65 7.44 -1.45
N PHE A 84 -4.93 8.56 -1.32
CA PHE A 84 -5.40 9.91 -1.61
C PHE A 84 -4.78 10.38 -2.92
N CYS A 85 -5.59 10.83 -3.85
CA CYS A 85 -5.17 11.32 -5.16
C CYS A 85 -5.64 12.75 -5.32
N LYS A 86 -4.75 13.68 -5.66
CA LYS A 86 -5.16 15.02 -6.09
C LYS A 86 -6.11 14.92 -7.29
N ASP A 87 -6.94 15.93 -7.51
CA ASP A 87 -7.87 15.95 -8.66
C ASP A 87 -7.14 15.76 -10.00
N SER A 88 -5.92 16.28 -10.12
CA SER A 88 -5.02 16.12 -11.27
C SER A 88 -4.57 14.68 -11.54
N ALA A 89 -4.66 13.80 -10.55
CA ALA A 89 -4.23 12.40 -10.58
C ALA A 89 -5.37 11.45 -10.18
N THR A 90 -6.61 11.83 -10.49
CA THR A 90 -7.78 10.99 -10.23
C THR A 90 -7.67 9.66 -10.99
N PRO A 91 -7.81 8.50 -10.33
CA PRO A 91 -7.74 7.22 -11.00
C PRO A 91 -8.95 6.98 -11.89
N VAL A 92 -8.75 6.21 -12.97
CA VAL A 92 -9.83 5.72 -13.85
C VAL A 92 -10.58 4.53 -13.26
N ALA A 93 -9.96 3.81 -12.33
CA ALA A 93 -10.54 2.66 -11.64
C ALA A 93 -9.83 2.47 -10.28
N ALA A 94 -10.55 1.95 -9.30
CA ALA A 94 -10.00 1.61 -7.99
C ALA A 94 -10.67 0.34 -7.45
N GLU A 95 -9.90 -0.50 -6.77
CA GLU A 95 -10.38 -1.82 -6.33
C GLU A 95 -9.74 -2.20 -5.00
N GLU A 96 -10.57 -2.71 -4.07
CA GLU A 96 -10.07 -3.25 -2.79
C GLU A 96 -9.73 -4.75 -2.89
N GLY A 97 -8.69 -5.17 -2.17
CA GLY A 97 -8.21 -6.55 -2.20
C GLY A 97 -7.40 -6.89 -3.45
N LEU A 98 -6.87 -8.11 -3.49
CA LEU A 98 -6.03 -8.61 -4.59
C LEU A 98 -6.78 -9.61 -5.47
N SER A 99 -7.81 -10.26 -4.94
CA SER A 99 -8.46 -11.42 -5.55
C SER A 99 -9.78 -11.13 -6.25
N GLY A 100 -10.37 -9.96 -6.00
CA GLY A 100 -11.67 -9.57 -6.55
C GLY A 100 -12.88 -10.10 -5.79
N VAL A 101 -12.69 -10.84 -4.69
CA VAL A 101 -13.80 -11.38 -3.88
C VAL A 101 -14.71 -10.31 -3.26
N PHE A 102 -14.22 -9.07 -3.14
CA PHE A 102 -14.97 -7.92 -2.67
C PHE A 102 -15.22 -6.87 -3.75
N ALA A 103 -14.86 -7.17 -4.99
CA ALA A 103 -15.03 -6.28 -6.12
C ALA A 103 -16.52 -5.99 -6.35
N THR A 104 -16.85 -4.73 -6.66
CA THR A 104 -18.23 -4.31 -6.92
C THR A 104 -18.39 -4.10 -8.41
N LEU A 105 -19.37 -4.78 -9.03
CA LEU A 105 -19.59 -4.91 -10.49
C LEU A 105 -19.36 -3.67 -11.40
N ASN A 106 -19.28 -2.45 -10.86
CA ASN A 106 -18.95 -1.22 -11.59
C ASN A 106 -17.66 -0.56 -11.05
N GLY A 107 -16.62 -0.47 -11.89
CA GLY A 107 -15.43 0.35 -11.63
C GLY A 107 -14.18 -0.40 -11.15
N ASP A 108 -14.23 -1.73 -11.09
CA ASP A 108 -13.11 -2.58 -10.70
C ASP A 108 -12.00 -2.61 -11.78
N ILE A 109 -10.77 -2.91 -11.35
CA ILE A 109 -9.59 -2.98 -12.22
C ILE A 109 -9.54 -4.34 -12.94
N GLY A 110 -9.95 -5.42 -12.27
CA GLY A 110 -9.90 -6.78 -12.85
C GLY A 110 -8.47 -7.24 -13.16
N CYS A 111 -8.31 -8.20 -14.08
CA CYS A 111 -7.03 -8.87 -14.36
C CYS A 111 -6.50 -9.66 -13.15
N TYR A 112 -7.29 -10.63 -12.67
CA TYR A 112 -6.95 -11.43 -11.49
C TYR A 112 -5.84 -12.46 -11.76
N GLY A 113 -5.65 -12.91 -13.00
CA GLY A 113 -4.77 -14.04 -13.29
C GLY A 113 -5.41 -15.38 -12.93
N ASN A 114 -4.65 -16.47 -13.05
CA ASN A 114 -5.12 -17.80 -12.64
C ASN A 114 -5.00 -17.92 -11.11
N MET A 115 -6.12 -18.07 -10.40
CA MET A 115 -6.17 -18.19 -8.94
C MET A 115 -6.50 -19.61 -8.44
N ASP A 116 -6.35 -20.63 -9.28
CA ASP A 116 -6.76 -22.02 -8.99
C ASP A 116 -6.01 -22.64 -7.80
N GLU A 117 -4.85 -22.08 -7.43
CA GLU A 117 -4.09 -22.51 -6.24
C GLU A 117 -4.70 -22.02 -4.91
N PHE A 118 -5.75 -21.20 -4.94
CA PHE A 118 -6.45 -20.70 -3.75
C PHE A 118 -7.89 -21.18 -3.71
N THR A 119 -8.37 -21.53 -2.53
CA THR A 119 -9.82 -21.72 -2.32
C THR A 119 -10.52 -20.37 -2.21
N GLN A 120 -11.82 -20.31 -2.52
CA GLN A 120 -12.62 -19.08 -2.35
C GLN A 120 -12.61 -18.56 -0.91
N GLU A 121 -12.58 -19.47 0.07
CA GLU A 121 -12.50 -19.07 1.48
C GLU A 121 -11.13 -18.51 1.83
N GLU A 122 -10.05 -19.08 1.30
CA GLU A 122 -8.70 -18.55 1.48
C GLU A 122 -8.56 -17.14 0.89
N LEU A 123 -9.08 -16.90 -0.32
CA LEU A 123 -9.08 -15.57 -0.95
C LEU A 123 -9.85 -14.56 -0.10
N ARG A 124 -11.04 -14.93 0.39
CA ARG A 124 -11.84 -14.09 1.29
C ARG A 124 -11.08 -13.74 2.55
N VAL A 125 -10.41 -14.70 3.17
CA VAL A 125 -9.60 -14.50 4.39
C VAL A 125 -8.41 -13.58 4.11
N LEU A 126 -7.67 -13.79 3.03
CA LEU A 126 -6.52 -12.96 2.65
C LEU A 126 -6.88 -11.49 2.41
N ASP A 127 -8.00 -11.21 1.73
CA ASP A 127 -8.45 -9.84 1.45
C ASP A 127 -9.21 -9.20 2.62
N SER A 128 -9.71 -9.99 3.60
CA SER A 128 -10.57 -9.47 4.68
C SER A 128 -9.88 -8.51 5.65
N GLU A 129 -8.54 -8.51 5.72
CA GLU A 129 -7.76 -7.69 6.65
C GLU A 129 -7.49 -6.26 6.15
N GLY A 130 -8.07 -5.85 5.00
CA GLY A 130 -7.94 -4.48 4.49
C GLY A 130 -6.50 -4.09 4.15
N ARG A 131 -5.76 -5.00 3.52
CA ARG A 131 -4.31 -4.91 3.33
C ARG A 131 -3.87 -4.45 1.94
N ALA A 132 -4.79 -4.39 0.99
CA ALA A 132 -4.47 -4.05 -0.38
C ALA A 132 -5.55 -3.14 -0.97
N LEU A 133 -5.09 -2.12 -1.69
CA LEU A 133 -5.93 -1.20 -2.44
C LEU A 133 -5.20 -0.83 -3.72
N LEU A 134 -5.89 -1.01 -4.85
CA LEU A 134 -5.37 -0.71 -6.15
C LEU A 134 -6.03 0.55 -6.70
N THR A 135 -5.24 1.38 -7.36
CA THR A 135 -5.74 2.53 -8.13
C THR A 135 -5.06 2.54 -9.49
N GLN A 136 -5.84 2.65 -10.55
CA GLN A 136 -5.36 2.66 -11.93
C GLN A 136 -5.44 4.06 -12.52
N HIS A 137 -4.36 4.49 -13.15
CA HIS A 137 -4.15 5.86 -13.63
C HIS A 137 -3.75 5.87 -15.10
N LYS A 138 -4.13 6.92 -15.82
CA LYS A 138 -3.62 7.20 -17.16
C LYS A 138 -2.42 8.13 -17.04
N ILE A 139 -1.28 7.70 -17.55
CA ILE A 139 -0.04 8.47 -17.55
C ILE A 139 0.45 8.70 -18.97
N ARG A 140 1.17 9.81 -19.18
CA ARG A 140 1.86 10.10 -20.43
C ARG A 140 3.36 9.91 -20.24
N THR A 141 3.94 9.06 -21.09
CA THR A 141 5.38 8.80 -21.14
C THR A 141 6.14 9.98 -21.75
N LEU A 142 7.48 9.99 -21.63
CA LEU A 142 8.32 11.04 -22.23
C LEU A 142 8.20 11.07 -23.75
N GLU A 143 7.90 9.93 -24.38
CA GLU A 143 7.66 9.80 -25.82
C GLU A 143 6.23 10.24 -26.22
N GLY A 144 5.45 10.80 -25.29
CA GLY A 144 4.10 11.29 -25.53
C GLY A 144 3.03 10.19 -25.62
N LYS A 145 3.38 8.92 -25.42
CA LYS A 145 2.41 7.81 -25.45
C LYS A 145 1.64 7.72 -24.14
N GLU A 146 0.33 7.55 -24.26
CA GLU A 146 -0.53 7.23 -23.11
C GLU A 146 -0.34 5.77 -22.70
N LYS A 147 -0.23 5.56 -21.39
CA LYS A 147 -0.06 4.25 -20.76
C LYS A 147 -0.94 4.16 -19.52
N THR A 148 -1.27 2.93 -19.15
CA THR A 148 -1.95 2.62 -17.90
C THR A 148 -0.90 2.34 -16.83
N LEU A 149 -1.05 2.95 -15.66
CA LEU A 149 -0.25 2.71 -14.46
C LEU A 149 -1.17 2.22 -13.35
N THR A 150 -0.94 1.02 -12.83
CA THR A 150 -1.61 0.51 -11.64
C THR A 150 -0.68 0.64 -10.43
N LEU A 151 -1.14 1.38 -9.42
CA LEU A 151 -0.52 1.41 -8.10
C LEU A 151 -1.19 0.37 -7.21
N ILE A 152 -0.40 -0.47 -6.54
CA ILE A 152 -0.85 -1.44 -5.55
C ILE A 152 -0.32 -1.00 -4.18
N ASN A 153 -1.17 -0.33 -3.41
CA ASN A 153 -0.89 0.08 -2.04
C ASN A 153 -1.10 -1.11 -1.10
N VAL A 154 -0.02 -1.59 -0.47
CA VAL A 154 -0.04 -2.79 0.37
C VAL A 154 0.44 -2.56 1.79
N TYR A 155 -0.24 -3.18 2.75
CA TYR A 155 0.24 -3.39 4.11
C TYR A 155 0.38 -4.89 4.35
N CYS A 156 1.57 -5.42 4.04
CA CYS A 156 1.82 -6.85 4.09
C CYS A 156 1.75 -7.38 5.52
N PRO A 157 1.32 -8.63 5.73
CA PRO A 157 1.18 -9.20 7.07
C PRO A 157 2.53 -9.26 7.81
N HIS A 158 2.50 -8.91 9.08
CA HIS A 158 3.61 -9.21 9.99
C HIS A 158 3.58 -10.68 10.41
N ALA A 159 4.74 -11.32 10.44
CA ALA A 159 4.91 -12.70 10.90
C ALA A 159 5.38 -12.69 12.36
N ASP A 160 4.46 -13.00 13.27
CA ASP A 160 4.74 -13.12 14.70
C ASP A 160 5.37 -14.52 14.97
N PRO A 161 6.58 -14.62 15.57
CA PRO A 161 7.22 -15.88 15.89
C PRO A 161 6.38 -16.78 16.81
N GLY A 162 5.49 -16.21 17.63
CA GLY A 162 4.58 -16.94 18.50
C GLY A 162 3.36 -17.53 17.78
N LYS A 163 3.17 -17.22 16.49
CA LYS A 163 1.99 -17.58 15.69
C LYS A 163 2.39 -18.07 14.28
N PRO A 164 2.80 -19.34 14.13
CA PRO A 164 3.25 -19.89 12.85
C PRO A 164 2.26 -19.70 11.70
N GLU A 165 0.96 -19.69 12.00
CA GLU A 165 -0.11 -19.44 11.03
C GLU A 165 0.01 -18.05 10.37
N ARG A 166 0.59 -17.05 11.05
CA ARG A 166 0.83 -15.72 10.48
C ARG A 166 1.96 -15.71 9.47
N LEU A 167 2.97 -16.55 9.65
CA LEU A 167 4.00 -16.74 8.62
C LEU A 167 3.36 -17.36 7.37
N THR A 168 2.56 -18.42 7.52
CA THR A 168 1.84 -19.03 6.39
C THR A 168 0.93 -18.02 5.69
N PHE A 169 0.14 -17.25 6.45
CA PHE A 169 -0.71 -16.19 5.93
C PHE A 169 0.10 -15.14 5.14
N LYS A 170 1.25 -14.70 5.68
CA LYS A 170 2.16 -13.77 5.00
C LYS A 170 2.66 -14.33 3.67
N MET A 171 3.07 -15.60 3.63
CA MET A 171 3.55 -16.22 2.40
C MET A 171 2.46 -16.36 1.35
N ARG A 172 1.25 -16.76 1.75
CA ARG A 172 0.09 -16.85 0.85
C ARG A 172 -0.34 -15.48 0.33
N PHE A 173 -0.29 -14.45 1.17
CA PHE A 173 -0.52 -13.07 0.76
C PHE A 173 0.50 -12.59 -0.28
N TYR A 174 1.79 -12.87 -0.08
CA TYR A 174 2.82 -12.53 -1.08
C TYR A 174 2.61 -13.25 -2.41
N ARG A 175 2.21 -14.52 -2.36
CA ARG A 175 1.92 -15.29 -3.55
C ARG A 175 0.74 -14.68 -4.33
N LEU A 176 -0.33 -14.33 -3.64
CA LEU A 176 -1.49 -13.66 -4.22
C LEU A 176 -1.11 -12.29 -4.83
N LEU A 177 -0.31 -11.49 -4.11
CA LEU A 177 0.20 -10.20 -4.57
C LEU A 177 1.04 -10.33 -5.85
N GLN A 178 1.94 -11.33 -5.88
CA GLN A 178 2.77 -11.60 -7.06
C GLN A 178 1.89 -11.90 -8.27
N MET A 179 0.95 -12.84 -8.13
CA MET A 179 0.10 -13.28 -9.23
C MET A 179 -0.78 -12.14 -9.77
N ARG A 180 -1.34 -11.33 -8.87
CA ARG A 180 -2.11 -10.14 -9.24
C ARG A 180 -1.25 -9.13 -10.02
N ALA A 181 -0.05 -8.83 -9.53
CA ALA A 181 0.86 -7.88 -10.18
C ALA A 181 1.32 -8.39 -11.57
N GLU A 182 1.66 -9.67 -11.68
CA GLU A 182 2.06 -10.30 -12.95
C GLU A 182 0.92 -10.31 -13.97
N ALA A 183 -0.31 -10.60 -13.54
CA ALA A 183 -1.48 -10.55 -14.41
C ALA A 183 -1.72 -9.14 -14.97
N LEU A 184 -1.57 -8.10 -14.14
CA LEU A 184 -1.69 -6.70 -14.56
C LEU A 184 -0.58 -6.28 -15.53
N LEU A 185 0.66 -6.72 -15.29
CA LEU A 185 1.79 -6.50 -16.19
C LEU A 185 1.56 -7.19 -17.55
N ALA A 186 1.09 -8.44 -17.53
CA ALA A 186 0.78 -9.21 -18.74
C ALA A 186 -0.36 -8.57 -19.56
N ALA A 187 -1.32 -7.92 -18.90
CA ALA A 187 -2.37 -7.13 -19.54
C ALA A 187 -1.87 -5.79 -20.13
N GLY A 188 -0.58 -5.47 -19.99
CA GLY A 188 0.05 -4.26 -20.56
C GLY A 188 0.02 -3.03 -19.66
N SER A 189 -0.37 -3.18 -18.38
CA SER A 189 -0.26 -2.11 -17.39
C SER A 189 1.18 -1.98 -16.90
N HIS A 190 1.62 -0.76 -16.59
CA HIS A 190 2.78 -0.56 -15.72
C HIS A 190 2.33 -0.75 -14.27
N VAL A 191 3.09 -1.45 -13.45
CA VAL A 191 2.70 -1.75 -12.07
C VAL A 191 3.74 -1.23 -11.10
N ILE A 192 3.29 -0.49 -10.09
CA ILE A 192 4.10 -0.13 -8.93
C ILE A 192 3.46 -0.75 -7.70
N ILE A 193 4.21 -1.61 -7.01
CA ILE A 193 3.84 -2.10 -5.68
C ILE A 193 4.54 -1.20 -4.67
N LEU A 194 3.78 -0.60 -3.76
CA LEU A 194 4.32 0.27 -2.72
C LEU A 194 3.58 0.09 -1.39
N GLY A 195 4.27 0.38 -0.31
CA GLY A 195 3.74 0.24 1.04
C GLY A 195 4.71 -0.48 1.97
N ASP A 196 4.17 -0.94 3.09
CA ASP A 196 4.93 -1.66 4.10
C ASP A 196 4.91 -3.15 3.78
N LEU A 197 6.03 -3.63 3.24
CA LEU A 197 6.22 -5.04 2.90
C LEU A 197 6.51 -5.91 4.13
N ASN A 198 6.79 -5.33 5.31
CA ASN A 198 7.13 -6.07 6.53
C ASN A 198 8.32 -7.05 6.36
N THR A 199 9.25 -6.77 5.44
CA THR A 199 10.42 -7.60 5.15
C THR A 199 11.60 -6.74 4.72
N ALA A 200 12.74 -6.89 5.39
CA ALA A 200 14.03 -6.37 4.93
C ALA A 200 14.56 -7.26 3.78
N HIS A 201 14.97 -6.66 2.67
CA HIS A 201 15.38 -7.41 1.49
C HIS A 201 16.82 -7.94 1.64
N ARG A 202 17.73 -7.06 2.06
CA ARG A 202 19.16 -7.34 2.21
C ARG A 202 19.63 -7.03 3.63
N PRO A 203 20.78 -7.57 4.05
CA PRO A 203 21.31 -7.32 5.39
C PRO A 203 21.55 -5.84 5.67
N ILE A 204 21.92 -5.06 4.64
CA ILE A 204 22.10 -3.60 4.74
C ILE A 204 20.81 -2.85 5.09
N ASP A 205 19.64 -3.47 4.85
CA ASP A 205 18.34 -2.90 5.15
C ASP A 205 17.92 -3.20 6.62
N HIS A 206 18.80 -3.81 7.42
CA HIS A 206 18.58 -4.15 8.82
C HIS A 206 19.74 -3.64 9.69
N CYS A 207 19.45 -3.19 10.92
CA CYS A 207 20.47 -2.63 11.81
C CYS A 207 21.47 -3.66 12.35
N ASP A 208 21.04 -4.92 12.46
CA ASP A 208 21.88 -6.00 12.99
C ASP A 208 22.58 -6.76 11.87
N ALA A 209 23.91 -6.66 11.82
CA ALA A 209 24.74 -7.29 10.79
C ALA A 209 24.74 -8.84 10.83
N SER A 210 24.24 -9.46 11.89
CA SER A 210 24.48 -10.88 12.21
C SER A 210 23.23 -11.76 12.32
N SER A 211 22.02 -11.21 12.42
CA SER A 211 20.78 -11.97 12.63
C SER A 211 19.88 -11.99 11.39
N LEU A 212 20.34 -12.64 10.33
CA LEU A 212 19.49 -12.88 9.16
C LEU A 212 18.63 -14.13 9.38
N VAL A 213 17.32 -13.93 9.48
CA VAL A 213 16.36 -14.98 9.12
C VAL A 213 16.56 -15.28 7.64
N ARG A 214 17.24 -16.39 7.32
CA ARG A 214 17.42 -16.83 5.94
C ARG A 214 16.07 -17.33 5.42
N PHE A 215 15.38 -16.52 4.60
CA PHE A 215 14.29 -17.05 3.78
C PHE A 215 14.87 -18.08 2.80
N PRO A 216 14.35 -19.33 2.76
CA PRO A 216 14.74 -20.31 1.75
C PRO A 216 14.59 -19.68 0.36
N LEU A 217 15.57 -19.89 -0.52
CA LEU A 217 15.61 -19.30 -1.87
C LEU A 217 14.30 -19.52 -2.65
N ASN A 218 13.62 -20.66 -2.41
CA ASN A 218 12.36 -21.02 -3.07
C ASN A 218 11.12 -20.26 -2.58
N HIS A 219 11.24 -19.41 -1.56
CA HIS A 219 10.10 -18.73 -0.93
C HIS A 219 10.24 -17.20 -0.94
N ARG A 220 11.22 -16.63 -1.64
CA ARG A 220 11.30 -15.16 -1.77
C ARG A 220 10.27 -14.68 -2.80
N PRO A 221 9.52 -13.60 -2.51
CA PRO A 221 8.69 -12.98 -3.53
C PRO A 221 9.59 -12.46 -4.67
N GLN A 222 9.31 -12.88 -5.91
CA GLN A 222 10.17 -12.53 -7.04
C GLN A 222 10.19 -11.01 -7.31
N PHE A 223 9.14 -10.28 -6.94
CA PHE A 223 9.08 -8.82 -7.06
C PHE A 223 10.04 -8.07 -6.13
N CYS A 224 10.62 -8.72 -5.11
CA CYS A 224 11.70 -8.12 -4.32
C CYS A 224 13.05 -8.14 -5.05
N SER A 225 13.17 -8.83 -6.19
CA SER A 225 14.38 -8.80 -7.01
C SER A 225 14.34 -7.60 -7.97
N VAL A 226 15.31 -6.70 -7.82
CA VAL A 226 15.49 -5.56 -8.73
C VAL A 226 15.99 -6.10 -10.07
N HIS A 227 15.34 -5.72 -11.17
CA HIS A 227 15.82 -6.05 -12.52
C HIS A 227 17.28 -5.58 -12.68
N PRO A 228 18.20 -6.35 -13.29
CA PRO A 228 19.62 -5.99 -13.38
C PRO A 228 19.94 -4.70 -14.15
N ALA A 229 18.96 -4.07 -14.79
CA ALA A 229 19.14 -2.93 -15.69
C ALA A 229 19.23 -1.56 -14.98
N SER A 230 19.14 -1.48 -13.65
CA SER A 230 19.12 -0.20 -12.91
C SER A 230 20.40 0.13 -12.13
N GLN A 231 21.55 -0.44 -12.50
CA GLN A 231 22.84 -0.16 -11.81
C GLN A 231 23.35 1.30 -11.91
N ASN A 232 22.69 2.20 -12.62
CA ASN A 232 23.13 3.59 -12.81
C ASN A 232 22.15 4.63 -12.24
N TRP A 233 21.86 4.56 -10.94
CA TRP A 233 21.31 5.72 -10.23
C TRP A 233 22.25 6.13 -9.10
N GLU A 234 22.88 7.30 -9.25
CA GLU A 234 23.67 7.95 -8.21
C GLU A 234 22.73 8.41 -7.08
N PHE A 235 22.96 7.92 -5.86
CA PHE A 235 22.29 8.39 -4.66
C PHE A 235 22.86 9.76 -4.27
N GLY A 236 22.09 10.83 -4.51
CA GLY A 236 22.32 12.14 -3.93
C GLY A 236 22.09 12.10 -2.42
N THR A 237 23.16 12.27 -1.65
CA THR A 237 23.15 12.43 -0.18
C THR A 237 22.51 13.77 0.23
N ARG A 238 21.58 13.74 1.20
CA ARG A 238 21.48 14.67 2.36
C ARG A 238 20.13 14.48 3.06
N GLY A 239 20.15 14.01 4.30
CA GLY A 239 18.96 13.94 5.15
C GLY A 239 19.28 13.21 6.46
N SER A 240 19.50 13.98 7.51
CA SER A 240 19.78 13.55 8.89
C SER A 240 18.66 12.65 9.44
N LEU A 241 19.04 11.42 9.82
CA LEU A 241 18.19 10.43 10.50
C LEU A 241 17.97 10.84 11.96
N PHE A 242 16.72 11.14 12.33
CA PHE A 242 16.27 11.12 13.72
C PHE A 242 15.47 9.84 13.96
N TYR A 243 16.00 8.93 14.77
CA TYR A 243 15.28 7.74 15.24
C TYR A 243 14.54 8.06 16.54
N GLY A 244 13.21 8.00 16.51
CA GLY A 244 12.38 7.87 17.71
C GLY A 244 12.10 6.39 17.97
N LYS A 245 12.69 5.83 19.03
CA LYS A 245 12.29 4.53 19.58
C LYS A 245 10.92 4.65 20.26
N LYS A 246 10.05 3.66 20.09
CA LYS A 246 9.14 3.17 21.12
C LYS A 246 9.45 1.71 21.36
#